data_AF-A0A227PD34-F1
#
_entry.id   AF-A0A227PD34-F1
#
_cell.length_a   1.000
_cell.length_b   1.000
_cell.length_c   1.000
_cell.angle_alpha   90.00
_cell.angle_beta   90.00
_cell.angle_gamma   90.00
#
_symmetry.space_group_name_H-M   'P 1'
#
loop_
_entity.id
_entity.type
_entity.pdbx_description
1 polymer ?
#
loop_
_entity_poly.entity_id
_entity_poly.type
_entity_poly.pdbx_seq_one_letter_code
_entity_poly.pdbx_strand_id
1 'polypeptide(L)' 'MSIVKKIVENYKGNIWIESELTKGTTFFIKLPK' A
#
# COMPACT_ATOMS: atom_id res chain seq x y z
N MET A 1 2.73 9.30 -3.22
CA MET A 1 2.23 7.90 -3.41
C MET A 1 1.75 7.64 -4.84
N SER A 2 2.41 8.17 -5.87
CA SER A 2 1.87 8.11 -7.24
C SER A 2 2.38 6.87 -8.00
N ILE A 3 3.65 6.52 -7.83
CA ILE A 3 4.29 5.40 -8.53
C ILE A 3 3.86 4.05 -7.94
N VAL A 4 3.95 3.90 -6.61
CA VAL A 4 3.59 2.65 -5.93
C VAL A 4 2.13 2.29 -6.16
N LYS A 5 1.21 3.25 -6.06
CA LYS A 5 -0.21 3.02 -6.32
C LYS A 5 -0.46 2.55 -7.76
N LYS A 6 0.17 3.19 -8.74
CA LYS A 6 0.13 2.77 -10.16
C LYS A 6 0.64 1.34 -10.37
N ILE A 7 1.74 0.98 -9.72
CA ILE A 7 2.29 -0.37 -9.81
C ILE A 7 1.29 -1.36 -9.21
N VAL A 8 0.83 -1.13 -7.98
CA VAL A 8 -0.11 -2.06 -7.31
C VAL A 8 -1.42 -2.21 -8.11
N GLU A 9 -1.97 -1.11 -8.63
CA GLU A 9 -3.17 -1.14 -9.49
C GLU A 9 -2.94 -1.90 -10.81
N ASN A 10 -1.80 -1.69 -11.48
CA ASN A 10 -1.47 -2.41 -12.72
C ASN A 10 -1.36 -3.93 -12.49
N TYR A 11 -0.88 -4.34 -11.32
CA TYR A 11 -0.81 -5.75 -10.93
C TYR A 11 -2.13 -6.27 -10.33
N LYS A 12 -3.23 -5.49 -10.37
CA LYS A 12 -4.51 -5.83 -9.74
C LYS A 12 -4.38 -6.17 -8.24
N GLY A 13 -3.40 -5.57 -7.59
CA GLY A 13 -3.18 -5.65 -6.16
C GLY A 13 -3.96 -4.59 -5.39
N ASN A 14 -3.89 -4.67 -4.07
CA ASN A 14 -4.47 -3.72 -3.14
C ASN A 14 -3.37 -3.09 -2.28
N ILE A 15 -3.52 -1.81 -1.97
CA ILE A 15 -2.64 -1.06 -1.06
C ILE A 15 -3.48 -0.30 -0.03
N TRP A 16 -3.11 -0.39 1.24
CA TRP A 16 -3.72 0.37 2.33
C TRP A 16 -2.67 0.79 3.37
N ILE A 17 -3.08 1.66 4.28
CA ILE A 17 -2.19 2.33 5.23
C ILE A 17 -2.81 2.24 6.61
N GLU A 18 -1.99 1.89 7.59
CA GLU A 18 -2.35 2.00 9.00
C GLU A 18 -1.37 2.98 9.66
N SER A 19 -1.91 3.94 10.39
CA SER A 19 -1.10 4.93 11.11
C SER A 19 -1.44 4.82 12.59
N GLU A 20 -0.41 4.65 13.40
CA GLU A 20 -0.51 4.67 14.85
C GLU A 20 0.19 5.94 15.35
N LEU A 21 -0.56 6.79 16.07
CA LEU A 21 -0.03 8.00 16.69
C LEU A 21 1.15 7.59 17.59
N THR A 22 2.31 8.26 17.45
CA THR A 22 3.60 7.99 18.13
C THR A 22 4.43 6.80 17.63
N LYS A 23 3.87 5.90 16.82
CA LYS A 23 4.57 4.69 16.32
C LYS A 23 4.95 4.80 14.85
N GLY A 24 4.21 5.60 14.09
CA GLY A 24 4.45 5.88 12.69
C GLY A 24 3.40 5.28 11.77
N THR A 25 3.74 5.17 10.49
CA THR A 25 2.83 4.75 9.42
C THR A 25 3.33 3.46 8.78
N THR A 26 2.49 2.44 8.74
CA THR A 26 2.75 1.16 8.09
C THR A 26 1.96 1.07 6.79
N PHE A 27 2.62 0.67 5.72
CA PHE A 27 2.02 0.48 4.40
C PHE A 27 1.88 -1.01 4.11
N PHE A 28 0.67 -1.45 3.78
CA PHE A 28 0.39 -2.83 3.43
C PHE A 28 0.09 -2.94 1.95
N ILE A 29 0.73 -3.91 1.30
CA ILE A 29 0.59 -4.17 -0.13
C ILE A 29 0.24 -5.64 -0.30
N LYS A 30 -0.86 -5.91 -1.02
CA LYS A 30 -1.31 -7.26 -1.37
C LYS A 30 -1.31 -7.40 -2.88
N LEU A 31 -0.44 -8.25 -3.40
CA LEU A 31 -0.42 -8.60 -4.83
C LEU A 31 -1.18 -9.93 -5.04
N PRO A 32 -1.90 -10.09 -6.16
CA PRO A 32 -2.50 -11.38 -6.53
C PRO A 32 -1.41 -12.42 -6.83
N LYS A 33 -1.78 -13.70 -6.74
CA LYS A 33 -0.89 -14.86 -6.88
C LYS A 33 -0.49 -15.10 -8.34
#